data_AF-A0A2D6TT66-F1
#
_entry.id   AF-A0A2D6TT66-F1
#
_cell.length_a   1.000
_cell.length_b   1.000
_cell.length_c   1.000
_cell.angle_alpha   90.00
_cell.angle_beta   90.00
_cell.angle_gamma   90.00
#
_symmetry.space_group_name_H-M   'P 1'
#
loop_
_entity.id
_entity.type
_entity.pdbx_description
1 polymer ?
#
loop_
_entity_poly.entity_id
_entity_poly.type
_entity_poly.pdbx_seq_one_letter_code
_entity_poly.pdbx_strand_id
1 'polypeptide(L)' 'MPTHAKIAGDLLREAANFFKSVAEQNPAIAPQMNENADIYMQAADLIENDPNGVIPDTPPQEQ' A
#
# COMPACT_ATOMS: atom_id res chain seq x y z
N MET A 1 9.17 -19.62 -11.99
CA MET A 1 9.09 -19.46 -10.53
C MET A 1 9.00 -17.97 -10.22
N PRO A 2 8.13 -17.54 -9.28
CA PRO A 2 8.06 -16.13 -8.91
C PRO A 2 9.38 -15.68 -8.27
N THR A 3 9.76 -14.42 -8.51
CA THR A 3 10.90 -13.79 -7.84
C THR A 3 10.51 -13.47 -6.39
N HIS A 4 11.50 -13.32 -5.50
CA HIS A 4 11.23 -12.85 -4.13
C HIS A 4 10.52 -11.48 -4.15
N ALA A 5 10.86 -10.63 -5.12
CA ALA A 5 10.22 -9.34 -5.34
C ALA A 5 8.72 -9.50 -5.64
N LYS A 6 8.35 -10.44 -6.52
CA LYS A 6 6.94 -10.73 -6.83
C LYS A 6 6.17 -11.26 -5.61
N ILE A 7 6.79 -12.15 -4.83
CA ILE A 7 6.17 -12.69 -3.60
C ILE A 7 5.95 -11.57 -2.57
N ALA A 8 6.94 -10.69 -2.39
CA ALA A 8 6.84 -9.55 -1.49
C ALA A 8 5.78 -8.54 -1.96
N GLY A 9 5.74 -8.24 -3.27
CA GLY A 9 4.74 -7.36 -3.86
C GLY A 9 3.31 -7.89 -3.64
N ASP A 10 3.09 -9.18 -3.87
CA ASP A 10 1.78 -9.81 -3.62
C ASP A 10 1.36 -9.73 -2.14
N LEU A 11 2.29 -9.98 -1.21
CA LEU A 11 2.02 -9.84 0.22
C LEU A 11 1.61 -8.40 0.60
N LEU A 12 2.27 -7.40 0.03
CA LEU A 12 1.97 -5.99 0.28
C LEU A 12 0.61 -5.59 -0.30
N ARG A 13 0.23 -6.11 -1.48
CA ARG A 13 -1.11 -5.89 -2.05
C ARG A 13 -2.22 -6.50 -1.21
N GLU A 14 -2.00 -7.71 -0.69
CA GLU A 14 -2.95 -8.33 0.24
C GLU A 14 -3.09 -7.54 1.54
N ALA A 15 -1.99 -7.00 2.08
CA ALA A 15 -2.04 -6.10 3.22
C ALA A 15 -2.85 -4.82 2.92
N ALA A 16 -2.66 -4.21 1.74
CA ALA A 16 -3.44 -3.06 1.32
C ALA A 16 -4.95 -3.37 1.24
N ASN A 17 -5.32 -4.52 0.67
CA ASN A 17 -6.71 -4.98 0.62
C ASN A 17 -7.29 -5.20 2.01
N PHE A 18 -6.52 -5.80 2.93
CA PHE A 18 -6.91 -5.94 4.32
C PHE A 18 -7.25 -4.60 4.96
N PHE A 19 -6.41 -3.57 4.80
CA PHE A 19 -6.68 -2.25 5.33
C PHE A 19 -7.95 -1.61 4.73
N LYS A 20 -8.19 -1.79 3.42
CA LYS A 20 -9.46 -1.35 2.80
C LYS A 20 -10.67 -2.04 3.42
N SER A 21 -10.60 -3.36 3.63
CA SER A 21 -11.68 -4.10 4.31
C SER A 21 -11.89 -3.65 5.76
N VAL A 22 -10.84 -3.27 6.48
CA VAL A 22 -10.95 -2.70 7.84
C VAL A 22 -11.61 -1.32 7.77
N ALA A 23 -11.25 -0.49 6.79
CA ALA A 23 -11.83 0.83 6.58
C ALA A 23 -13.35 0.76 6.35
N GLU A 24 -13.80 -0.17 5.50
CA GLU A 24 -15.21 -0.40 5.21
C GLU A 24 -16.02 -0.78 6.45
N GLN A 25 -15.43 -1.59 7.34
CA GLN A 25 -16.07 -2.04 8.57
C GLN A 25 -16.02 -1.01 9.70
N ASN A 26 -15.08 -0.06 9.66
CA ASN A 26 -14.81 0.87 10.75
C ASN A 26 -14.74 2.32 10.24
N PRO A 27 -15.88 3.00 10.03
CA PRO A 27 -15.93 4.36 9.46
C PRO A 27 -15.10 5.39 10.24
N ALA A 28 -14.97 5.22 11.56
CA ALA A 28 -14.20 6.14 12.42
C ALA A 28 -12.70 6.18 12.11
N ILE A 29 -12.14 5.07 11.59
CA ILE A 29 -10.71 4.97 11.22
C ILE A 29 -10.51 4.79 9.72
N ALA A 30 -11.59 4.84 8.93
CA ALA A 30 -11.55 4.59 7.49
C ALA A 30 -10.54 5.50 6.74
N PRO A 31 -10.42 6.81 7.03
CA PRO A 31 -9.43 7.65 6.36
C PRO A 31 -7.99 7.16 6.57
N GLN A 32 -7.64 6.82 7.81
CA GLN A 32 -6.29 6.35 8.15
C GLN A 32 -6.01 4.96 7.57
N MET A 33 -7.01 4.07 7.55
CA MET A 33 -6.86 2.74 6.96
C MET A 33 -6.73 2.81 5.43
N ASN A 34 -7.44 3.72 4.77
CA ASN A 34 -7.28 3.97 3.34
C ASN A 34 -5.89 4.53 3.01
N GLU A 35 -5.39 5.48 3.81
CA GLU A 35 -4.02 6.00 3.66
C GLU A 35 -2.97 4.88 3.81
N ASN A 36 -3.11 4.03 4.84
CA ASN A 36 -2.24 2.87 5.00
C ASN A 36 -2.32 1.95 3.77
N ALA A 37 -3.53 1.65 3.28
CA ALA A 37 -3.71 0.80 2.10
C ALA A 37 -2.98 1.37 0.87
N ASP A 38 -3.06 2.68 0.65
CA ASP A 38 -2.41 3.33 -0.47
C ASP A 38 -0.87 3.31 -0.35
N ILE A 39 -0.32 3.42 0.86
CA ILE A 39 1.12 3.26 1.12
C ILE A 39 1.56 1.83 0.79
N TYR A 40 0.83 0.82 1.26
CA TYR A 40 1.16 -0.58 0.99
C TYR A 40 1.05 -0.93 -0.50
N MET A 41 0.09 -0.35 -1.22
CA MET A 41 -0.04 -0.51 -2.66
C MET A 41 1.17 0.08 -3.40
N GLN A 42 1.59 1.29 -3.05
CA GLN A 42 2.79 1.92 -3.61
C GLN A 42 4.06 1.12 -3.29
N ALA A 43 4.20 0.61 -2.06
CA ALA A 43 5.31 -0.25 -1.67
C ALA A 43 5.37 -1.55 -2.50
N ALA A 44 4.21 -2.13 -2.81
CA ALA A 44 4.11 -3.33 -3.65
C ALA A 44 4.62 -3.09 -5.08
N ASP A 45 4.34 -1.91 -5.63
CA ASP A 45 4.79 -1.56 -6.97
C ASP A 45 6.29 -1.22 -6.97
N LEU A 46 6.79 -0.54 -5.94
CA LEU A 46 8.21 -0.25 -5.79
C LEU A 46 9.04 -1.52 -5.59
N ILE A 47 8.65 -2.45 -4.72
CA ILE A 47 9.46 -3.64 -4.46
C ILE A 47 9.68 -4.50 -5.72
N GLU A 48 8.77 -4.43 -6.69
CA GLU A 48 8.86 -5.14 -7.97
C GLU A 48 9.65 -4.37 -9.04
N ASN A 49 9.55 -3.03 -9.06
CA ASN A 49 10.07 -2.21 -10.17
C ASN A 49 11.31 -1.37 -9.80
N ASP A 50 11.38 -0.89 -8.55
CA ASP A 50 12.49 -0.14 -7.99
C ASP A 50 12.57 -0.39 -6.47
N PRO A 51 13.28 -1.45 -6.03
CA PRO A 51 13.31 -1.85 -4.63
C PRO A 51 14.00 -0.83 -3.70
N ASN A 52 14.66 0.18 -4.25
CA ASN A 52 15.23 1.30 -3.50
C ASN A 52 14.44 2.61 -3.71
N GLY A 53 13.32 2.55 -4.42
CA GLY A 53 12.44 3.68 -4.65
C GLY A 53 11.82 4.16 -3.34
N VAL A 54 11.53 5.46 -3.28
CA VAL A 54 11.06 6.13 -2.07
C VAL A 54 9.57 6.43 -2.20
N ILE A 55 8.80 6.11 -1.16
CA ILE A 55 7.43 6.59 -1.02
C ILE A 55 7.52 7.99 -0.42
N PRO A 56 7.07 9.05 -1.12
CA PRO A 56 7.08 10.39 -0.55
C PRO A 56 6.10 10.46 0.63
N ASP A 57 6.56 11.04 1.76
CA ASP A 57 5.77 11.21 2.99
C ASP A 57 4.56 12.17 2.83
N THR A 58 4.31 12.71 1.63
CA THR A 58 3.30 13.75 1.41
C THR A 58 2.29 13.29 0.37
N PRO A 59 0.98 13.18 0.70
CA PRO A 59 -0.04 13.09 -0.33
C PRO A 59 0.03 14.35 -1.21
N PRO A 60 -0.33 14.27 -2.50
CA PRO A 60 -0.40 15.46 -3.34
C PRO A 60 -1.30 16.48 -2.66
N GLN A 61 -0.71 17.57 -2.16
CA GLN A 61 -1.48 18.72 -1.70
C GLN A 61 -2.17 19.25 -2.95
N GLU A 62 -3.50 19.08 -3.03
CA GLU A 62 -4.32 19.79 -4.00
C GLU A 62 -4.05 21.29 -3.80
N GLN A 63 -3.38 21.90 -4.79
CA GLN A 63 -3.21 23.35 -4.87
C GLN A 63 -4.51 24.00 -5.34
#